data_AF-A0A1B6L242-F1
#
_entry.id   AF-A0A1B6L242-F1
#
_cell.length_a   1.000
_cell.length_b   1.000
_cell.length_c   1.000
_cell.angle_alpha   90.00
_cell.angle_beta   90.00
_cell.angle_gamma   90.00
#
_symmetry.space_group_name_H-M   'P 1'
#
loop_
_entity.id
_entity.type
_entity.pdbx_description
1 polymer ?
#
loop_
_entity_poly.entity_id
_entity_poly.type
_entity_poly.pdbx_seq_one_letter_code
_entity_poly.pdbx_strand_id
1 'polypeptide(L)'
;MTLKLTALKNICKLTNLCAEAKAPYSTTDTNTLKDLLNALSINDHSLIISWLRLQESLLPLECLWQLQSQGLVQFTTYIYYNTHLIAGLSELFEEQIWCQDEPVRLHCAETVAGLLAVLVNLGPHTPRDIFMPSQQLLEAVIEKFVDRLLEDPLVPEEPVPFLSRLLGSSVCVQSRRKVFCVSLLRTLVQFSPESVTVEEAVRDQPELYTLSKSPPAITQVISEVMSELPAKDVVDELSKIVLEEQFNWHWLLTTMSVFVASCVQGAETLKVVVERWLSQACATKDTHLLSAAVLCARQCSGQNCQGFGSYATWFGSLQVRPTSAFTFLYSFLSELVPYEPVLFLKIHVNKVPSAPANCHSAVADYATLAKTRLADLNQTTDYVGLFGEYTTTEQEGREADVAKVIAHFHQTKQIMNIVLEASVFRRQFYEKVFLTELLKSKDLEHAEFIEKLYSVGKIPHGLYSKWQHLHS
;
A
#
# COMPACT_ATOMS: atom_id res chain seq x y z
N MET A 1 -42.71 32.21 -28.86
CA MET A 1 -42.62 33.10 -27.68
C MET A 1 -42.87 32.33 -26.37
N THR A 2 -43.95 31.54 -26.30
CA THR A 2 -44.31 30.73 -25.11
C THR A 2 -43.24 29.70 -24.69
N LEU A 3 -42.63 28.99 -25.65
CA LEU A 3 -41.58 28.00 -25.36
C LEU A 3 -40.31 28.61 -24.71
N LYS A 4 -39.84 29.76 -25.20
CA LYS A 4 -38.70 30.49 -24.60
C LYS A 4 -38.99 31.00 -23.19
N LEU A 5 -40.24 31.39 -22.91
CA LEU A 5 -40.66 31.83 -21.57
C LEU A 5 -40.66 30.67 -20.57
N THR A 6 -41.07 29.47 -21.01
CA THR A 6 -41.01 28.25 -20.19
C THR A 6 -39.58 27.85 -19.87
N ALA A 7 -38.68 27.86 -20.86
CA ALA A 7 -37.26 27.56 -20.64
C ALA A 7 -36.60 28.54 -19.63
N LEU A 8 -36.89 29.84 -19.74
CA LEU A 8 -36.42 30.85 -18.79
C LEU A 8 -36.93 30.59 -17.36
N LYS A 9 -38.21 30.23 -17.20
CA LYS A 9 -38.77 29.88 -15.88
C LYS A 9 -38.07 28.66 -15.27
N ASN A 10 -37.77 27.65 -16.09
CA ASN A 10 -37.07 26.45 -15.62
C ASN A 10 -35.63 26.78 -15.21
N ILE A 11 -34.93 27.66 -15.93
CA ILE A 11 -33.59 28.12 -15.53
C ILE A 11 -33.62 28.94 -14.23
N CYS A 12 -34.62 29.79 -14.02
CA CYS A 12 -34.77 30.48 -12.73
C CYS A 12 -34.97 29.49 -11.58
N LYS A 13 -35.84 28.48 -11.77
CA LYS A 13 -36.03 27.41 -10.76
C LYS A 13 -34.75 26.59 -10.53
N LEU A 14 -34.01 26.30 -11.60
CA LEU A 14 -32.73 25.59 -11.53
C LEU A 14 -31.71 26.39 -10.71
N THR A 15 -31.65 27.71 -10.93
CA THR A 15 -30.77 28.62 -10.17
C THR A 15 -31.12 28.59 -8.68
N ASN A 16 -32.40 28.69 -8.34
CA ASN A 16 -32.84 28.63 -6.94
C ASN A 16 -32.52 27.28 -6.30
N LEU A 17 -32.77 26.17 -6.99
CA LEU A 17 -32.42 24.84 -6.50
C LEU A 17 -30.92 24.74 -6.21
N CYS A 18 -30.07 25.22 -7.12
CA CYS A 18 -28.61 25.20 -6.94
C CYS A 18 -28.12 26.09 -5.78
N ALA A 19 -28.86 27.14 -5.44
CA ALA A 19 -28.49 28.05 -4.35
C ALA A 19 -29.01 27.59 -2.98
N GLU A 20 -30.17 26.93 -2.94
CA GLU A 20 -30.88 26.60 -1.70
C GLU A 20 -30.66 25.15 -1.24
N ALA A 21 -30.45 24.22 -2.16
CA ALA A 21 -30.26 22.81 -1.81
C ALA A 21 -28.87 22.57 -1.20
N LYS A 22 -28.85 21.80 -0.12
CA LYS A 22 -27.59 21.35 0.50
C LYS A 22 -26.96 20.26 -0.38
N ALA A 23 -25.70 20.44 -0.76
CA ALA A 23 -24.91 19.39 -1.39
C ALA A 23 -24.31 18.44 -0.33
N PRO A 24 -24.16 17.13 -0.62
CA PRO A 24 -24.69 16.44 -1.79
C PRO A 24 -26.22 16.39 -1.77
N TYR A 25 -26.84 16.43 -2.95
CA TYR A 25 -28.29 16.52 -3.11
C TYR A 25 -29.00 15.29 -2.56
N SER A 26 -30.12 15.53 -1.86
CA SER A 26 -31.03 14.46 -1.46
C SER A 26 -31.66 13.80 -2.69
N THR A 27 -32.22 12.59 -2.53
CA THR A 27 -32.98 11.94 -3.61
C THR A 27 -34.10 12.83 -4.17
N THR A 28 -34.73 13.63 -3.31
CA THR A 28 -35.81 14.57 -3.70
C THR A 28 -35.27 15.70 -4.56
N ASP A 29 -34.12 16.28 -4.18
CA ASP A 29 -33.50 17.37 -4.92
C ASP A 29 -32.95 16.88 -6.26
N THR A 30 -32.36 15.67 -6.29
CA THR A 30 -31.93 15.01 -7.53
C THR A 30 -33.09 14.77 -8.49
N ASN A 31 -34.25 14.34 -8.00
CA ASN A 31 -35.43 14.15 -8.84
C ASN A 31 -35.97 15.50 -9.36
N THR A 32 -36.02 16.52 -8.50
CA THR A 32 -36.43 17.87 -8.88
C THR A 32 -35.50 18.45 -9.95
N LEU A 33 -34.20 18.27 -9.79
CA LEU A 33 -33.18 18.65 -10.78
C LEU A 33 -33.43 17.96 -12.12
N LYS A 34 -33.65 16.63 -12.12
CA LYS A 34 -33.94 15.86 -13.34
C LYS A 34 -35.20 16.37 -14.04
N ASP A 35 -36.28 16.64 -13.30
CA ASP A 35 -37.52 17.15 -13.87
C ASP A 35 -37.34 18.54 -14.52
N LEU A 36 -36.58 19.42 -13.87
CA LEU A 36 -36.27 20.75 -14.41
C LEU A 36 -35.41 20.67 -15.69
N LEU A 37 -34.42 19.78 -15.73
CA LEU A 37 -33.54 19.59 -16.88
C LEU A 37 -34.22 18.86 -18.03
N ASN A 38 -35.07 17.86 -17.76
CA ASN A 38 -35.88 17.17 -18.78
C ASN A 38 -36.87 18.13 -19.47
N ALA A 39 -37.27 19.20 -18.79
CA ALA A 39 -38.12 20.24 -19.35
C ALA A 39 -37.34 21.25 -20.23
N LEU A 40 -36.01 21.17 -20.29
CA LEU A 40 -35.16 21.90 -21.22
C LEU A 40 -34.85 21.04 -22.45
N SER A 41 -34.79 21.65 -23.62
CA SER A 41 -34.46 20.96 -24.87
C SER A 41 -33.06 21.32 -25.36
N ILE A 42 -32.50 20.53 -26.28
CA ILE A 42 -31.25 20.87 -26.99
C ILE A 42 -31.33 22.26 -27.67
N ASN A 43 -32.53 22.69 -28.06
CA ASN A 43 -32.73 24.02 -28.66
C ASN A 43 -32.53 25.18 -27.67
N ASP A 44 -32.48 24.89 -26.37
CA ASP A 44 -32.23 25.86 -25.30
C ASP A 44 -30.74 25.99 -24.96
N HIS A 45 -29.85 25.30 -25.69
CA HIS A 45 -28.40 25.28 -25.45
C HIS A 45 -27.76 26.67 -25.30
N SER A 46 -28.13 27.64 -26.16
CA SER A 46 -27.63 29.03 -26.06
C SER A 46 -28.02 29.73 -24.75
N LEU A 47 -29.21 29.40 -24.23
CA LEU A 47 -29.73 29.93 -22.98
C LEU A 47 -29.01 29.29 -21.79
N ILE A 48 -28.79 27.97 -21.83
CA ILE A 48 -28.05 27.24 -20.79
C ILE A 48 -26.60 27.74 -20.73
N ILE A 49 -25.92 27.93 -21.86
CA ILE A 49 -24.56 28.50 -21.87
C ILE A 49 -24.55 29.92 -21.27
N SER A 50 -25.53 30.75 -21.63
CA SER A 50 -25.61 32.11 -21.08
C SER A 50 -25.81 32.08 -19.56
N TRP A 51 -26.63 31.15 -19.07
CA TRP A 51 -26.83 30.94 -17.63
C TRP A 51 -25.55 30.47 -16.93
N LEU A 52 -24.82 29.49 -17.49
CA LEU A 52 -23.55 28.99 -16.94
C LEU A 52 -22.46 30.07 -16.87
N ARG A 53 -22.41 30.98 -17.86
CA ARG A 53 -21.47 32.11 -17.90
C ARG A 53 -21.76 33.18 -16.85
N LEU A 54 -23.02 33.28 -16.41
CA LEU A 54 -23.47 34.28 -15.45
C LEU A 54 -23.47 33.74 -14.02
N GLN A 55 -22.98 32.52 -13.78
CA GLN A 55 -22.85 31.98 -12.43
C GLN A 55 -21.68 32.65 -11.71
N GLU A 56 -21.98 33.34 -10.62
CA GLU A 56 -20.97 33.91 -9.70
C GLU A 56 -20.60 32.93 -8.57
N SER A 57 -21.42 31.90 -8.35
CA SER A 57 -21.25 30.86 -7.33
C SER A 57 -21.02 29.48 -7.95
N LEU A 58 -20.46 28.57 -7.16
CA LEU A 58 -20.31 27.16 -7.55
C LEU A 58 -21.66 26.52 -7.81
N LEU A 59 -21.77 25.78 -8.91
CA LEU A 59 -22.86 24.84 -9.13
C LEU A 59 -22.56 23.50 -8.46
N PRO A 60 -23.56 22.84 -7.84
CA PRO A 60 -23.41 21.49 -7.32
C PRO A 60 -23.01 20.49 -8.40
N LEU A 61 -22.17 19.50 -8.05
CA LEU A 61 -21.65 18.53 -9.03
C LEU A 61 -22.77 17.71 -9.67
N GLU A 62 -23.86 17.43 -8.95
CA GLU A 62 -25.03 16.73 -9.45
C GLU A 62 -25.68 17.50 -10.61
N CYS A 63 -25.77 18.83 -10.49
CA CYS A 63 -26.27 19.68 -11.58
C CYS A 63 -25.35 19.58 -12.80
N LEU A 64 -24.05 19.70 -12.60
CA LEU A 64 -23.05 19.62 -13.67
C LEU A 64 -23.05 18.24 -14.34
N TRP A 65 -23.19 17.17 -13.55
CA TRP A 65 -23.29 15.80 -14.05
C TRP A 65 -24.57 15.56 -14.83
N GLN A 66 -25.73 16.04 -14.34
CA GLN A 66 -26.97 15.87 -15.09
C GLN A 66 -26.94 16.61 -16.43
N LEU A 67 -26.41 17.84 -16.47
CA LEU A 67 -26.21 18.60 -17.71
C LEU A 67 -25.32 17.85 -18.71
N GLN A 68 -24.22 17.25 -18.22
CA GLN A 68 -23.32 16.42 -19.01
C GLN A 68 -24.00 15.15 -19.53
N SER A 69 -24.63 14.39 -18.63
CA SER A 69 -25.20 13.06 -18.93
C SER A 69 -26.39 13.13 -19.90
N GLN A 70 -27.14 14.24 -19.88
CA GLN A 70 -28.26 14.49 -20.79
C GLN A 70 -27.81 15.13 -22.11
N GLY A 71 -26.51 15.42 -22.27
CA GLY A 71 -25.96 16.06 -23.47
C GLY A 71 -26.40 17.51 -23.66
N LEU A 72 -26.86 18.18 -22.59
CA LEU A 72 -27.32 19.57 -22.65
C LEU A 72 -26.14 20.53 -22.76
N VAL A 73 -25.12 20.35 -21.93
CA VAL A 73 -23.85 21.12 -21.98
C VAL A 73 -22.71 20.23 -21.49
N GLN A 74 -21.53 20.35 -22.11
CA GLN A 74 -20.34 19.62 -21.64
C GLN A 74 -19.81 20.22 -20.33
N PHE A 75 -19.42 19.38 -19.38
CA PHE A 75 -18.81 19.80 -18.11
C PHE A 75 -17.59 20.71 -18.32
N THR A 76 -16.78 20.40 -19.33
CA THR A 76 -15.62 21.22 -19.74
C THR A 76 -16.00 22.63 -20.21
N THR A 77 -17.24 22.85 -20.66
CA THR A 77 -17.76 24.19 -21.01
C THR A 77 -17.95 25.04 -19.76
N TYR A 78 -18.40 24.43 -18.66
CA TYR A 78 -18.51 25.13 -17.38
C TYR A 78 -17.13 25.52 -16.84
N ILE A 79 -16.17 24.58 -16.87
CA ILE A 79 -14.78 24.84 -16.45
C ILE A 79 -14.16 25.97 -17.29
N TYR A 80 -14.37 25.94 -18.61
CA TYR A 80 -13.85 26.96 -19.53
C TYR A 80 -14.30 28.39 -19.18
N TYR A 81 -15.57 28.56 -18.80
CA TYR A 81 -16.08 29.89 -18.43
C TYR A 81 -15.78 30.28 -16.97
N ASN A 82 -15.57 29.29 -16.09
CA ASN A 82 -15.47 29.50 -14.66
C ASN A 82 -14.14 28.99 -14.09
N THR A 83 -13.03 29.29 -14.76
CA THR A 83 -11.68 28.86 -14.35
C THR A 83 -11.28 29.34 -12.95
N HIS A 84 -11.81 30.48 -12.51
CA HIS A 84 -11.61 31.03 -11.17
C HIS A 84 -12.26 30.19 -10.06
N LEU A 85 -13.19 29.27 -10.41
CA LEU A 85 -13.90 28.40 -9.47
C LEU A 85 -13.28 27.00 -9.32
N ILE A 86 -12.14 26.72 -9.96
CA ILE A 86 -11.52 25.37 -9.95
C ILE A 86 -11.21 24.89 -8.53
N ALA A 87 -10.69 25.75 -7.66
CA ALA A 87 -10.40 25.39 -6.27
C ALA A 87 -11.68 24.99 -5.50
N GLY A 88 -12.76 25.76 -5.68
CA GLY A 88 -14.04 25.43 -5.07
C GLY A 88 -14.68 24.17 -5.67
N LEU A 89 -14.46 23.90 -6.96
CA LEU A 89 -14.90 22.64 -7.57
C LEU A 89 -14.15 21.44 -6.97
N SER A 90 -12.85 21.54 -6.73
CA SER A 90 -12.10 20.43 -6.13
C SER A 90 -12.52 20.17 -4.68
N GLU A 91 -12.90 21.20 -3.93
CA GLU A 91 -13.54 21.06 -2.61
C GLU A 91 -14.88 20.31 -2.70
N LEU A 92 -15.74 20.64 -3.66
CA LEU A 92 -17.01 19.91 -3.86
C LEU A 92 -16.78 18.44 -4.23
N PHE A 93 -15.74 18.13 -5.01
CA PHE A 93 -15.36 16.74 -5.30
C PHE A 93 -14.94 16.01 -4.03
N GLU A 94 -14.10 16.65 -3.21
CA GLU A 94 -13.64 16.09 -1.94
C GLU A 94 -14.84 15.78 -1.01
N GLU A 95 -15.76 16.73 -0.83
CA GLU A 95 -16.97 16.53 -0.02
C GLU A 95 -17.83 15.35 -0.49
N GLN A 96 -17.97 15.16 -1.81
CA GLN A 96 -18.74 14.03 -2.35
C GLN A 96 -17.98 12.70 -2.29
N ILE A 97 -16.67 12.71 -2.50
CA ILE A 97 -15.83 11.51 -2.40
C ILE A 97 -15.89 10.96 -0.97
N TRP A 98 -15.89 11.82 0.05
CA TRP A 98 -15.89 11.44 1.45
C TRP A 98 -17.29 11.48 2.11
N CYS A 99 -18.35 11.51 1.32
CA CYS A 99 -19.72 11.50 1.83
C CYS A 99 -20.00 10.23 2.64
N GLN A 100 -20.43 10.40 3.89
CA GLN A 100 -20.80 9.31 4.80
C GLN A 100 -22.32 9.08 4.89
N ASP A 101 -23.14 9.86 4.17
CA ASP A 101 -24.59 9.73 4.20
C ASP A 101 -25.06 8.60 3.27
N GLU A 102 -25.28 7.41 3.83
CA GLU A 102 -25.59 6.16 3.13
C GLU A 102 -26.64 6.25 1.99
N PRO A 103 -27.79 6.95 2.15
CA PRO A 103 -28.79 7.08 1.08
C PRO A 103 -28.25 7.79 -0.17
N VAL A 104 -27.20 8.61 -0.03
CA VAL A 104 -26.68 9.48 -1.09
C VAL A 104 -25.32 9.00 -1.62
N ARG A 105 -24.57 8.18 -0.86
CA ARG A 105 -23.23 7.68 -1.25
C ARG A 105 -23.15 7.13 -2.67
N LEU A 106 -24.14 6.33 -3.07
CA LEU A 106 -24.16 5.73 -4.41
C LEU A 106 -24.29 6.80 -5.50
N HIS A 107 -25.10 7.82 -5.23
CA HIS A 107 -25.31 8.94 -6.13
C HIS A 107 -24.06 9.83 -6.22
N CYS A 108 -23.39 10.09 -5.10
CA CYS A 108 -22.09 10.77 -5.08
C CYS A 108 -21.07 10.01 -5.93
N ALA A 109 -20.96 8.69 -5.74
CA ALA A 109 -20.04 7.86 -6.51
C ALA A 109 -20.29 7.93 -8.03
N GLU A 110 -21.55 7.94 -8.45
CA GLU A 110 -21.94 8.09 -9.87
C GLU A 110 -21.62 9.47 -10.42
N THR A 111 -21.92 10.53 -9.67
CA THR A 111 -21.66 11.91 -10.05
C THR A 111 -20.16 12.17 -10.19
N VAL A 112 -19.38 11.79 -9.18
CA VAL A 112 -17.92 11.92 -9.17
C VAL A 112 -17.29 11.11 -10.31
N ALA A 113 -17.62 9.82 -10.43
CA ALA A 113 -17.06 8.96 -11.48
C ALA A 113 -17.42 9.48 -12.89
N GLY A 114 -18.65 9.95 -13.07
CA GLY A 114 -19.12 10.49 -14.35
C GLY A 114 -18.38 11.73 -14.78
N LEU A 115 -18.20 12.70 -13.88
CA LEU A 115 -17.47 13.93 -14.16
C LEU A 115 -15.96 13.70 -14.31
N LEU A 116 -15.35 12.86 -13.47
CA LEU A 116 -13.95 12.47 -13.62
C LEU A 116 -13.69 11.75 -14.94
N ALA A 117 -14.62 10.92 -15.42
CA ALA A 117 -14.49 10.28 -16.72
C ALA A 117 -14.40 11.31 -17.86
N VAL A 118 -15.09 12.45 -17.76
CA VAL A 118 -14.97 13.55 -18.72
C VAL A 118 -13.58 14.16 -18.70
N LEU A 119 -13.03 14.42 -17.50
CA LEU A 119 -11.70 15.01 -17.33
C LEU A 119 -10.60 14.05 -17.80
N VAL A 120 -10.66 12.79 -17.38
CA VAL A 120 -9.70 11.74 -17.77
C VAL A 120 -9.69 11.53 -19.28
N ASN A 121 -10.84 11.63 -19.94
CA ASN A 121 -10.92 11.46 -21.39
C ASN A 121 -10.27 12.58 -22.22
N LEU A 122 -9.90 13.70 -21.60
CA LEU A 122 -9.24 14.78 -22.30
C LEU A 122 -7.88 14.36 -22.84
N GLY A 123 -7.52 14.90 -24.00
CA GLY A 123 -6.32 14.49 -24.71
C GLY A 123 -5.54 15.63 -25.35
N PRO A 124 -4.39 15.32 -25.97
CA PRO A 124 -3.51 16.31 -26.60
C PRO A 124 -4.19 17.15 -27.69
N HIS A 125 -5.31 16.66 -28.24
CA HIS A 125 -6.08 17.37 -29.26
C HIS A 125 -7.16 18.30 -28.69
N THR A 126 -7.39 18.27 -27.37
CA THR A 126 -8.31 19.19 -26.71
C THR A 126 -7.71 20.61 -26.77
N PRO A 127 -8.49 21.65 -27.14
CA PRO A 127 -8.01 23.02 -27.13
C PRO A 127 -7.38 23.39 -25.78
N ARG A 128 -6.22 24.07 -25.81
CA ARG A 128 -5.43 24.38 -24.61
C ARG A 128 -6.23 25.09 -23.53
N ASP A 129 -7.11 26.01 -23.93
CA ASP A 129 -7.93 26.82 -23.02
C ASP A 129 -8.98 25.98 -22.27
N ILE A 130 -9.30 24.78 -22.77
CA ILE A 130 -10.17 23.82 -22.09
C ILE A 130 -9.32 22.79 -21.35
N PHE A 131 -8.26 22.30 -21.99
CA PHE A 131 -7.39 21.25 -21.47
C PHE A 131 -6.69 21.68 -20.17
N MET A 132 -6.04 22.84 -20.15
CA MET A 132 -5.25 23.27 -18.99
C MET A 132 -6.10 23.44 -17.72
N PRO A 133 -7.23 24.16 -17.73
CA PRO A 133 -8.11 24.26 -16.55
C PRO A 133 -8.69 22.92 -16.10
N SER A 134 -9.06 22.07 -17.05
CA SER A 134 -9.65 20.76 -16.73
C SER A 134 -8.61 19.80 -16.14
N GLN A 135 -7.38 19.87 -16.62
CA GLN A 135 -6.26 19.10 -16.08
C GLN A 135 -5.89 19.58 -14.67
N GLN A 136 -5.86 20.91 -14.45
CA GLN A 136 -5.65 21.49 -13.13
C GLN A 136 -6.72 21.02 -12.13
N LEU A 137 -7.99 20.95 -12.54
CA LEU A 137 -9.05 20.41 -11.69
C LEU A 137 -8.83 18.92 -11.39
N LEU A 138 -8.48 18.11 -12.40
CA LEU A 138 -8.23 16.69 -12.22
C LEU A 138 -7.08 16.44 -11.23
N GLU A 139 -5.97 17.16 -11.38
CA GLU A 139 -4.81 17.09 -10.49
C GLU A 139 -5.20 17.48 -9.06
N ALA A 140 -5.89 18.61 -8.88
CA ALA A 140 -6.32 19.07 -7.55
C ALA A 140 -7.27 18.07 -6.87
N VAL A 141 -8.14 17.40 -7.62
CA VAL A 141 -9.03 16.36 -7.08
C VAL A 141 -8.25 15.10 -6.69
N ILE A 142 -7.27 14.69 -7.50
CA ILE A 142 -6.40 13.54 -7.19
C ILE A 142 -5.56 13.83 -5.93
N GLU A 143 -4.93 15.00 -5.85
CA GLU A 143 -4.14 15.41 -4.70
C GLU A 143 -4.97 15.39 -3.42
N LYS A 144 -6.12 16.08 -3.39
CA LYS A 144 -7.03 16.08 -2.23
C LYS A 144 -7.53 14.69 -1.85
N PHE A 145 -7.82 13.84 -2.84
CA PHE A 145 -8.21 12.46 -2.58
C PHE A 145 -7.09 11.67 -1.92
N VAL A 146 -5.86 11.76 -2.43
CA VAL A 146 -4.69 11.07 -1.89
C VAL A 146 -4.31 11.60 -0.52
N ASP A 147 -4.30 12.92 -0.33
CA ASP A 147 -3.99 13.57 0.95
C ASP A 147 -4.91 13.03 2.04
N ARG A 148 -6.22 13.08 1.82
CA ARG A 148 -7.20 12.61 2.81
C ARG A 148 -7.23 11.09 2.98
N LEU A 149 -6.93 10.34 1.92
CA LEU A 149 -6.81 8.88 1.99
C LEU A 149 -5.65 8.46 2.89
N LEU A 150 -4.61 9.29 3.01
CA LEU A 150 -3.34 8.97 3.66
C LEU A 150 -3.05 9.82 4.92
N GLU A 151 -3.91 10.78 5.30
CA GLU A 151 -3.71 11.77 6.38
C GLU A 151 -3.78 11.17 7.82
N ASP A 152 -4.71 10.25 8.11
CA ASP A 152 -4.76 9.52 9.39
C ASP A 152 -5.39 8.12 9.25
N PRO A 153 -4.58 7.03 9.31
CA PRO A 153 -5.09 5.66 9.20
C PRO A 153 -5.93 5.19 10.41
N LEU A 154 -6.00 5.97 11.51
CA LEU A 154 -6.72 5.59 12.73
C LEU A 154 -8.22 5.91 12.68
N VAL A 155 -8.67 6.76 11.76
CA VAL A 155 -10.09 7.12 11.58
C VAL A 155 -10.49 6.79 10.14
N PRO A 156 -10.86 5.54 9.82
CA PRO A 156 -11.16 5.16 8.45
C PRO A 156 -12.55 5.66 8.08
N GLU A 157 -12.62 6.89 7.58
CA GLU A 157 -13.69 7.24 6.65
C GLU A 157 -13.42 6.45 5.36
N GLU A 158 -14.42 5.75 4.84
CA GLU A 158 -14.27 5.08 3.54
C GLU A 158 -14.72 6.05 2.44
N PRO A 159 -13.97 6.20 1.34
CA PRO A 159 -14.43 6.97 0.20
C PRO A 159 -15.62 6.25 -0.44
N VAL A 160 -16.51 6.99 -1.09
CA VAL A 160 -17.52 6.41 -1.96
C VAL A 160 -16.83 5.61 -3.09
N PRO A 161 -17.44 4.56 -3.66
CA PRO A 161 -16.80 3.69 -4.64
C PRO A 161 -16.74 4.33 -6.05
N PHE A 162 -16.21 5.55 -6.16
CA PHE A 162 -16.12 6.28 -7.42
C PHE A 162 -15.04 5.70 -8.34
N LEU A 163 -13.92 5.20 -7.79
CA LEU A 163 -12.79 4.71 -8.57
C LEU A 163 -13.17 3.47 -9.37
N SER A 164 -13.67 2.41 -8.72
CA SER A 164 -14.18 1.22 -9.40
C SER A 164 -15.23 1.53 -10.46
N ARG A 165 -16.12 2.51 -10.22
CA ARG A 165 -17.10 2.99 -11.21
C ARG A 165 -16.46 3.72 -12.39
N LEU A 166 -15.47 4.58 -12.14
CA LEU A 166 -14.71 5.29 -13.17
C LEU A 166 -13.95 4.29 -14.05
N LEU A 167 -13.27 3.32 -13.44
CA LEU A 167 -12.46 2.31 -14.15
C LEU A 167 -13.34 1.32 -14.93
N GLY A 168 -14.51 0.96 -14.38
CA GLY A 168 -15.52 0.15 -15.04
C GLY A 168 -16.35 0.88 -16.11
N SER A 169 -16.21 2.20 -16.23
CA SER A 169 -17.00 3.00 -17.17
C SER A 169 -16.61 2.71 -18.62
N SER A 170 -17.61 2.36 -19.44
CA SER A 170 -17.46 2.20 -20.89
C SER A 170 -17.23 3.52 -21.63
N VAL A 171 -17.55 4.65 -20.98
CA VAL A 171 -17.35 6.00 -21.53
C VAL A 171 -15.88 6.42 -21.45
N CYS A 172 -15.13 5.89 -20.48
CA CYS A 172 -13.73 6.25 -20.29
C CYS A 172 -12.81 5.41 -21.19
N VAL A 173 -12.11 6.09 -22.12
CA VAL A 173 -11.24 5.47 -23.11
C VAL A 173 -10.09 4.74 -22.41
N GLN A 174 -9.83 3.48 -22.79
CA GLN A 174 -8.85 2.62 -22.12
C GLN A 174 -7.45 3.25 -22.04
N SER A 175 -6.95 3.86 -23.11
CA SER A 175 -5.63 4.51 -23.11
C SER A 175 -5.57 5.70 -22.14
N ARG A 176 -6.69 6.40 -21.95
CA ARG A 176 -6.81 7.52 -21.00
C ARG A 176 -6.87 7.03 -19.57
N ARG A 177 -7.62 5.96 -19.30
CA ARG A 177 -7.66 5.31 -17.97
C ARG A 177 -6.27 4.89 -17.53
N LYS A 178 -5.47 4.30 -18.43
CA LYS A 178 -4.08 3.93 -18.12
C LYS A 178 -3.22 5.12 -17.71
N VAL A 179 -3.30 6.24 -18.45
CA VAL A 179 -2.57 7.48 -18.10
C VAL A 179 -3.01 8.00 -16.73
N PHE A 180 -4.32 8.02 -16.46
CA PHE A 180 -4.86 8.40 -15.16
C PHE A 180 -4.35 7.48 -14.04
N CYS A 181 -4.39 6.16 -14.23
CA CYS A 181 -3.92 5.19 -13.23
C CYS A 181 -2.42 5.34 -12.95
N VAL A 182 -1.60 5.60 -13.98
CA VAL A 182 -0.17 5.91 -13.80
C VAL A 182 0.02 7.19 -12.97
N SER A 183 -0.76 8.25 -13.27
CA SER A 183 -0.70 9.51 -12.52
C SER A 183 -1.12 9.34 -11.05
N LEU A 184 -2.20 8.59 -10.81
CA LEU A 184 -2.69 8.31 -9.46
C LEU A 184 -1.72 7.43 -8.68
N LEU A 185 -1.16 6.39 -9.30
CA LEU A 185 -0.11 5.55 -8.70
C LEU A 185 1.10 6.39 -8.28
N ARG A 186 1.56 7.29 -9.16
CA ARG A 186 2.66 8.19 -8.86
C ARG A 186 2.31 9.09 -7.66
N THR A 187 1.14 9.72 -7.68
CA THR A 187 0.71 10.61 -6.58
C THR A 187 0.66 9.86 -5.23
N LEU A 188 0.13 8.64 -5.20
CA LEU A 188 0.08 7.78 -4.01
C LEU A 188 1.47 7.48 -3.44
N VAL A 189 2.43 7.10 -4.29
CA VAL A 189 3.78 6.73 -3.85
C VAL A 189 4.62 7.96 -3.46
N GLN A 190 4.32 9.11 -4.06
CA GLN A 190 5.01 10.38 -3.82
C GLN A 190 4.42 11.19 -2.65
N PHE A 191 3.24 10.83 -2.16
CA PHE A 191 2.64 11.49 -1.02
C PHE A 191 3.58 11.43 0.18
N SER A 192 3.95 12.59 0.72
CA SER A 192 4.87 12.65 1.86
C SER A 192 4.45 13.79 2.78
N PRO A 193 3.65 13.50 3.83
CA PRO A 193 3.29 14.51 4.81
C PRO A 193 4.52 14.89 5.65
N GLU A 194 5.40 13.92 5.89
CA GLU A 194 6.69 14.08 6.59
C GLU A 194 7.79 13.31 5.86
N SER A 195 9.05 13.77 5.96
CA SER A 195 10.20 13.10 5.36
C SER A 195 10.61 11.90 6.22
N VAL A 196 10.49 10.68 5.68
CA VAL A 196 10.96 9.46 6.33
C VAL A 196 12.40 9.17 5.90
N THR A 197 13.33 9.02 6.83
CA THR A 197 14.72 8.65 6.50
C THR A 197 14.84 7.16 6.18
N VAL A 198 15.95 6.75 5.57
CA VAL A 198 16.23 5.33 5.30
C VAL A 198 16.31 4.53 6.60
N GLU A 199 16.92 5.09 7.65
CA GLU A 199 17.07 4.46 8.95
C GLU A 199 15.72 4.22 9.62
N GLU A 200 14.81 5.18 9.53
CA GLU A 200 13.43 5.06 10.00
C GLU A 200 12.68 3.99 9.20
N ALA A 201 12.82 4.02 7.87
CA ALA A 201 12.20 3.02 7.02
C ALA A 201 12.69 1.59 7.31
N VAL A 202 14.00 1.41 7.57
CA VAL A 202 14.59 0.12 7.95
C VAL A 202 14.02 -0.38 9.28
N ARG A 203 13.95 0.50 10.28
CA ARG A 203 13.46 0.17 11.62
C ARG A 203 11.98 -0.20 11.60
N ASP A 204 11.18 0.59 10.90
CA ASP A 204 9.72 0.56 10.99
C ASP A 204 9.07 -0.40 9.97
N GLN A 205 9.81 -0.82 8.94
CA GLN A 205 9.33 -1.74 7.89
C GLN A 205 8.54 -2.96 8.39
N PRO A 206 9.05 -3.79 9.31
CA PRO A 206 8.33 -5.00 9.75
C PRO A 206 7.08 -4.70 10.59
N GLU A 207 7.00 -3.53 11.22
CA GLU A 207 5.93 -3.19 12.17
C GLU A 207 4.82 -2.35 11.54
N LEU A 208 5.17 -1.44 10.62
CA LEU A 208 4.23 -0.45 10.07
C LEU A 208 3.87 -0.70 8.61
N TYR A 209 4.80 -1.21 7.78
CA TYR A 209 4.64 -1.15 6.32
C TYR A 209 4.13 -2.46 5.72
N THR A 210 3.72 -3.42 6.55
CA THR A 210 3.22 -4.71 6.06
C THR A 210 1.77 -4.60 5.59
N LEU A 211 1.37 -5.49 4.68
CA LEU A 211 0.01 -5.51 4.13
C LEU A 211 -1.05 -5.68 5.24
N SER A 212 -0.76 -6.49 6.26
CA SER A 212 -1.66 -6.70 7.41
C SER A 212 -1.81 -5.48 8.32
N LYS A 213 -0.92 -4.49 8.19
CA LYS A 213 -0.93 -3.23 8.96
C LYS A 213 -1.48 -2.06 8.15
N SER A 214 -1.63 -2.23 6.84
CA SER A 214 -2.13 -1.21 5.94
C SER A 214 -3.67 -1.16 5.98
N PRO A 215 -4.30 0.03 6.06
CA PRO A 215 -5.75 0.17 5.99
C PRO A 215 -6.37 -0.46 4.72
N PRO A 216 -7.51 -1.18 4.83
CA PRO A 216 -8.13 -1.85 3.69
C PRO A 216 -8.42 -0.91 2.51
N ALA A 217 -8.95 0.30 2.78
CA ALA A 217 -9.27 1.28 1.75
C ALA A 217 -8.05 1.64 0.88
N ILE A 218 -6.87 1.84 1.50
CA ILE A 218 -5.63 2.16 0.79
C ILE A 218 -5.20 0.98 -0.08
N THR A 219 -5.18 -0.24 0.48
CA THR A 219 -4.79 -1.44 -0.26
C THR A 219 -5.73 -1.72 -1.43
N GLN A 220 -7.04 -1.45 -1.27
CA GLN A 220 -8.05 -1.58 -2.31
C GLN A 220 -7.82 -0.57 -3.43
N VAL A 221 -7.62 0.72 -3.11
CA VAL A 221 -7.36 1.76 -4.11
C VAL A 221 -6.11 1.44 -4.92
N ILE A 222 -5.00 1.07 -4.26
CA ILE A 222 -3.75 0.69 -4.93
C ILE A 222 -3.98 -0.52 -5.85
N SER A 223 -4.72 -1.53 -5.38
CA SER A 223 -5.05 -2.73 -6.17
C SER A 223 -5.91 -2.40 -7.40
N GLU A 224 -6.95 -1.59 -7.25
CA GLU A 224 -7.81 -1.14 -8.36
C GLU A 224 -7.00 -0.41 -9.43
N VAL A 225 -6.15 0.54 -9.04
CA VAL A 225 -5.27 1.29 -9.95
C VAL A 225 -4.33 0.37 -10.74
N MET A 226 -3.66 -0.56 -10.05
CA MET A 226 -2.70 -1.46 -10.70
C MET A 226 -3.38 -2.49 -11.61
N SER A 227 -4.64 -2.85 -11.34
CA SER A 227 -5.40 -3.80 -12.15
C SER A 227 -5.68 -3.31 -13.59
N GLU A 228 -5.70 -2.00 -13.80
CA GLU A 228 -5.87 -1.39 -15.13
C GLU A 228 -4.58 -1.34 -15.95
N LEU A 229 -3.44 -1.64 -15.33
CA LEU A 229 -2.11 -1.50 -15.91
C LEU A 229 -1.50 -2.88 -16.18
N PRO A 230 -0.83 -3.08 -17.33
CA PRO A 230 0.07 -4.22 -17.51
C PRO A 230 1.13 -4.23 -16.40
N ALA A 231 1.49 -5.41 -15.90
CA ALA A 231 2.49 -5.56 -14.84
C ALA A 231 3.82 -4.84 -15.16
N LYS A 232 4.23 -4.86 -16.44
CA LYS A 232 5.41 -4.14 -16.92
C LYS A 232 5.28 -2.62 -16.74
N ASP A 233 4.13 -2.04 -17.06
CA ASP A 233 3.92 -0.59 -16.98
C ASP A 233 3.96 -0.12 -15.52
N VAL A 234 3.42 -0.92 -14.58
CA VAL A 234 3.53 -0.67 -13.13
C VAL A 234 4.99 -0.67 -12.69
N VAL A 235 5.75 -1.70 -13.06
CA VAL A 235 7.16 -1.84 -12.67
C VAL A 235 8.05 -0.77 -13.30
N ASP A 236 7.80 -0.40 -14.56
CA ASP A 236 8.52 0.66 -15.25
C ASP A 236 8.26 2.01 -14.56
N GLU A 237 7.03 2.27 -14.11
CA GLU A 237 6.70 3.50 -13.39
C GLU A 237 7.31 3.56 -11.99
N LEU A 238 7.19 2.48 -11.20
CA LEU A 238 7.85 2.38 -9.90
C LEU A 238 9.36 2.54 -10.01
N SER A 239 9.97 2.03 -11.09
CA SER A 239 11.40 2.23 -11.38
C SER A 239 11.74 3.69 -11.63
N LYS A 240 10.92 4.45 -12.37
CA LYS A 240 11.17 5.89 -12.57
C LYS A 240 11.10 6.62 -11.23
N ILE A 241 10.06 6.36 -10.44
CA ILE A 241 9.86 6.98 -9.13
C ILE A 241 11.06 6.75 -8.21
N VAL A 242 11.56 5.50 -8.14
CA VAL A 242 12.73 5.15 -7.33
C VAL A 242 14.00 5.87 -7.82
N LEU A 243 14.21 5.93 -9.14
CA LEU A 243 15.39 6.59 -9.73
C LEU A 243 15.35 8.12 -9.65
N GLU A 244 14.15 8.71 -9.57
CA GLU A 244 13.95 10.15 -9.35
C GLU A 244 14.12 10.55 -7.87
N GLU A 245 14.21 9.57 -6.96
CA GLU A 245 14.32 9.75 -5.50
C GLU A 245 13.19 10.59 -4.88
N GLN A 246 12.06 10.65 -5.57
CA GLN A 246 10.85 11.35 -5.12
C GLN A 246 9.83 10.31 -4.75
N PHE A 247 9.89 9.80 -3.51
CA PHE A 247 8.89 8.90 -2.95
C PHE A 247 8.92 8.90 -1.43
N ASN A 248 7.85 8.42 -0.83
CA ASN A 248 7.81 8.10 0.59
C ASN A 248 8.02 6.59 0.79
N TRP A 249 8.89 6.21 1.72
CA TRP A 249 9.24 4.81 1.99
C TRP A 249 8.02 3.96 2.35
N HIS A 250 7.10 4.50 3.15
CA HIS A 250 5.91 3.78 3.56
C HIS A 250 5.07 3.40 2.35
N TRP A 251 4.74 4.37 1.49
CA TRP A 251 3.85 4.13 0.35
C TRP A 251 4.51 3.36 -0.78
N LEU A 252 5.82 3.54 -1.00
CA LEU A 252 6.57 2.69 -1.94
C LEU A 252 6.49 1.22 -1.50
N LEU A 253 6.80 0.92 -0.24
CA LEU A 253 6.85 -0.45 0.27
C LEU A 253 5.45 -1.07 0.37
N THR A 254 4.44 -0.31 0.82
CA THR A 254 3.04 -0.75 0.80
C THR A 254 2.59 -1.10 -0.61
N THR A 255 2.89 -0.24 -1.59
CA THR A 255 2.55 -0.47 -3.01
C THR A 255 3.22 -1.75 -3.56
N MET A 256 4.51 -1.97 -3.24
CA MET A 256 5.20 -3.20 -3.62
C MET A 256 4.53 -4.45 -3.04
N SER A 257 4.12 -4.40 -1.77
CA SER A 257 3.38 -5.51 -1.14
C SER A 257 2.06 -5.79 -1.82
N VAL A 258 1.24 -4.75 -2.06
CA VAL A 258 -0.05 -4.90 -2.73
C VAL A 258 0.15 -5.49 -4.13
N PHE A 259 1.13 -5.02 -4.89
CA PHE A 259 1.39 -5.49 -6.25
C PHE A 259 1.80 -6.96 -6.31
N VAL A 260 2.72 -7.38 -5.44
CA VAL A 260 3.17 -8.78 -5.38
C VAL A 260 2.06 -9.71 -4.89
N ALA A 261 1.20 -9.24 -3.97
CA ALA A 261 0.06 -10.00 -3.49
C ALA A 261 -1.07 -10.12 -4.52
N SER A 262 -1.32 -9.08 -5.33
CA SER A 262 -2.42 -9.06 -6.30
C SER A 262 -2.03 -9.54 -7.71
N CYS A 263 -0.74 -9.56 -8.05
CA CYS A 263 -0.24 -9.91 -9.38
C CYS A 263 0.91 -10.92 -9.34
N VAL A 264 0.63 -12.18 -9.72
CA VAL A 264 1.64 -13.26 -9.75
C VAL A 264 2.82 -12.92 -10.67
N GLN A 265 2.55 -12.44 -11.89
CA GLN A 265 3.59 -11.97 -12.81
C GLN A 265 4.35 -10.76 -12.27
N GLY A 266 3.71 -9.95 -11.42
CA GLY A 266 4.29 -8.81 -10.74
C GLY A 266 5.45 -9.21 -9.83
N ALA A 267 5.30 -10.32 -9.08
CA ALA A 267 6.34 -10.85 -8.20
C ALA A 267 7.65 -11.19 -8.94
N GLU A 268 7.55 -11.92 -10.06
CA GLU A 268 8.71 -12.30 -10.87
C GLU A 268 9.35 -11.09 -11.54
N THR A 269 8.53 -10.19 -12.09
CA THR A 269 9.00 -8.99 -12.78
C THR A 269 9.71 -8.03 -11.81
N LEU A 270 9.16 -7.82 -10.62
CA LEU A 270 9.79 -7.00 -9.58
C LEU A 270 11.10 -7.61 -9.09
N LYS A 271 11.18 -8.92 -8.94
CA LYS A 271 12.44 -9.58 -8.54
C LYS A 271 13.58 -9.22 -9.48
N VAL A 272 13.37 -9.34 -10.79
CA VAL A 272 14.36 -8.97 -11.80
C VAL A 272 14.77 -7.49 -11.68
N VAL A 273 13.80 -6.61 -11.44
CA VAL A 273 14.06 -5.17 -11.30
C VAL A 273 14.82 -4.82 -10.02
N VAL A 274 14.45 -5.42 -8.89
CA VAL A 274 15.14 -5.23 -7.60
C VAL A 274 16.58 -5.75 -7.66
N GLU A 275 16.81 -6.91 -8.28
CA GLU A 275 18.15 -7.44 -8.51
C GLU A 275 18.99 -6.55 -9.43
N ARG A 276 18.35 -5.94 -10.44
CA ARG A 276 18.98 -4.94 -11.31
C ARG A 276 19.33 -3.67 -10.54
N TRP A 277 18.45 -3.15 -9.68
CA TRP A 277 18.74 -2.00 -8.82
C TRP A 277 19.92 -2.29 -7.89
N LEU A 278 19.95 -3.46 -7.24
CA LEU A 278 21.07 -3.86 -6.39
C LEU A 278 22.38 -3.91 -7.19
N SER A 279 22.36 -4.51 -8.38
CA SER A 279 23.55 -4.62 -9.24
C SER A 279 24.04 -3.26 -9.71
N GLN A 280 23.11 -2.38 -10.13
CA GLN A 280 23.40 -1.02 -10.55
C GLN A 280 23.99 -0.22 -9.38
N ALA A 281 23.33 -0.25 -8.23
CA ALA A 281 23.75 0.46 -7.03
C ALA A 281 25.14 0.03 -6.56
N CYS A 282 25.43 -1.28 -6.59
CA CYS A 282 26.76 -1.77 -6.24
C CYS A 282 27.85 -1.38 -7.26
N ALA A 283 27.49 -1.26 -8.54
CA ALA A 283 28.42 -0.82 -9.59
C ALA A 283 28.72 0.69 -9.51
N THR A 284 27.71 1.50 -9.21
CA THR A 284 27.81 2.96 -9.12
C THR A 284 28.15 3.47 -7.72
N LYS A 285 28.13 2.59 -6.71
CA LYS A 285 28.22 2.92 -5.28
C LYS A 285 27.13 3.89 -4.82
N ASP A 286 25.93 3.70 -5.36
CA ASP A 286 24.75 4.48 -5.04
C ASP A 286 24.07 3.89 -3.80
N THR A 287 24.09 4.64 -2.70
CA THR A 287 23.56 4.18 -1.41
C THR A 287 22.04 4.22 -1.39
N HIS A 288 21.42 5.22 -2.02
CA HIS A 288 19.97 5.39 -2.01
C HIS A 288 19.28 4.30 -2.83
N LEU A 289 19.81 4.02 -4.03
CA LEU A 289 19.30 2.91 -4.86
C LEU A 289 19.55 1.54 -4.19
N LEU A 290 20.64 1.37 -3.44
CA LEU A 290 20.89 0.14 -2.68
C LEU A 290 19.88 -0.05 -1.55
N SER A 291 19.53 1.02 -0.83
CA SER A 291 18.45 1.03 0.16
C SER A 291 17.13 0.61 -0.45
N ALA A 292 16.75 1.21 -1.59
CA ALA A 292 15.53 0.85 -2.30
C ALA A 292 15.50 -0.63 -2.70
N ALA A 293 16.60 -1.14 -3.24
CA ALA A 293 16.71 -2.55 -3.62
C ALA A 293 16.55 -3.49 -2.42
N VAL A 294 17.28 -3.24 -1.32
CA VAL A 294 17.24 -4.11 -0.13
C VAL A 294 15.87 -4.07 0.55
N LEU A 295 15.30 -2.88 0.75
CA LEU A 295 14.00 -2.74 1.40
C LEU A 295 12.87 -3.31 0.55
N CYS A 296 12.86 -3.07 -0.77
CA CYS A 296 11.87 -3.67 -1.66
C CYS A 296 12.00 -5.19 -1.71
N ALA A 297 13.23 -5.75 -1.68
CA ALA A 297 13.42 -7.19 -1.63
C ALA A 297 12.79 -7.82 -0.39
N ARG A 298 12.99 -7.21 0.78
CA ARG A 298 12.36 -7.63 2.04
C ARG A 298 10.84 -7.60 1.93
N GLN A 299 10.32 -6.51 1.40
CA GLN A 299 8.89 -6.26 1.28
C GLN A 299 8.19 -7.27 0.36
N CYS A 300 8.78 -7.55 -0.80
CA CYS A 300 8.26 -8.54 -1.75
C CYS A 300 8.34 -9.95 -1.18
N SER A 301 9.45 -10.27 -0.49
CA SER A 301 9.62 -11.58 0.17
C SER A 301 8.63 -11.83 1.30
N GLY A 302 8.17 -10.78 1.99
CA GLY A 302 7.22 -10.90 3.10
C GLY A 302 5.82 -11.40 2.69
N GLN A 303 5.49 -11.42 1.40
CA GLN A 303 4.17 -11.85 0.92
C GLN A 303 4.08 -13.36 0.62
N ASN A 304 5.18 -14.11 0.78
CA ASN A 304 5.28 -15.54 0.42
C ASN A 304 4.82 -15.89 -1.00
N CYS A 305 4.84 -14.93 -1.92
CA CYS A 305 4.44 -15.18 -3.30
C CYS A 305 5.48 -16.08 -3.99
N GLN A 306 5.00 -17.12 -4.67
CA GLN A 306 5.81 -18.15 -5.31
C GLN A 306 6.90 -17.58 -6.25
N GLY A 307 6.65 -16.44 -6.89
CA GLY A 307 7.60 -15.81 -7.83
C GLY A 307 8.81 -15.12 -7.20
N PHE A 308 8.73 -14.60 -5.97
CA PHE A 308 9.83 -13.87 -5.34
C PHE A 308 10.70 -14.77 -4.44
N GLY A 309 10.04 -15.58 -3.60
CA GLY A 309 10.67 -16.40 -2.57
C GLY A 309 11.01 -15.64 -1.29
N SER A 310 11.58 -16.34 -0.31
CA SER A 310 11.93 -15.75 1.00
C SER A 310 13.15 -14.85 0.92
N TYR A 311 13.22 -13.85 1.80
CA TYR A 311 14.33 -12.89 1.82
C TYR A 311 15.67 -13.59 2.10
N ALA A 312 15.66 -14.62 2.95
CA ALA A 312 16.81 -15.47 3.20
C ALA A 312 17.36 -16.17 1.95
N THR A 313 16.47 -16.64 1.08
CA THR A 313 16.85 -17.29 -0.17
C THR A 313 17.39 -16.26 -1.16
N TRP A 314 16.71 -15.13 -1.29
CA TRP A 314 17.14 -14.01 -2.13
C TRP A 314 18.52 -13.50 -1.70
N PHE A 315 18.69 -13.14 -0.43
CA PHE A 315 19.94 -12.61 0.13
C PHE A 315 21.11 -13.60 0.00
N GLY A 316 20.89 -14.87 0.34
CA GLY A 316 21.93 -15.90 0.21
C GLY A 316 22.30 -16.24 -1.23
N SER A 317 21.42 -15.95 -2.19
CA SER A 317 21.67 -16.21 -3.61
C SER A 317 22.45 -15.10 -4.32
N LEU A 318 22.61 -13.93 -3.70
CA LEU A 318 23.24 -12.76 -4.32
C LEU A 318 24.63 -13.08 -4.86
N GLN A 319 24.87 -12.70 -6.12
CA GLN A 319 26.14 -12.86 -6.82
C GLN A 319 26.79 -11.50 -7.09
N VAL A 320 27.16 -10.78 -6.02
CA VAL A 320 27.73 -9.44 -6.16
C VAL A 320 29.21 -9.52 -6.49
N ARG A 321 29.58 -9.03 -7.68
CA ARG A 321 30.96 -8.93 -8.18
C ARG A 321 31.11 -7.60 -8.92
N PRO A 322 32.32 -7.00 -8.95
CA PRO A 322 33.61 -7.48 -8.40
C PRO A 322 33.78 -7.22 -6.88
N THR A 323 34.97 -7.51 -6.32
CA THR A 323 35.32 -7.31 -4.89
C THR A 323 34.93 -5.93 -4.34
N SER A 324 35.09 -4.86 -5.14
CA SER A 324 34.73 -3.50 -4.73
C SER A 324 33.22 -3.32 -4.51
N ALA A 325 32.39 -3.89 -5.39
CA ALA A 325 30.94 -3.89 -5.27
C ALA A 325 30.47 -4.69 -4.05
N PHE A 326 31.10 -5.85 -3.81
CA PHE A 326 30.80 -6.67 -2.62
C PHE A 326 31.19 -5.97 -1.32
N THR A 327 32.35 -5.31 -1.29
CA THR A 327 32.81 -4.54 -0.12
C THR A 327 31.88 -3.35 0.13
N PHE A 328 31.40 -2.68 -0.92
CA PHE A 328 30.41 -1.61 -0.81
C PHE A 328 29.11 -2.11 -0.19
N LEU A 329 28.56 -3.24 -0.66
CA LEU A 329 27.36 -3.85 -0.07
C LEU A 329 27.54 -4.11 1.44
N TYR A 330 28.67 -4.67 1.87
CA TYR A 330 28.90 -4.98 3.28
C TYR A 330 29.18 -3.74 4.14
N SER A 331 29.78 -2.68 3.57
CA SER A 331 29.86 -1.37 4.24
C SER A 331 28.47 -0.81 4.50
N PHE A 332 27.63 -0.80 3.46
CA PHE A 332 26.24 -0.38 3.54
C PHE A 332 25.45 -1.15 4.60
N LEU A 333 25.52 -2.49 4.58
CA LEU A 333 24.84 -3.31 5.59
C LEU A 333 25.35 -3.02 7.01
N SER A 334 26.65 -2.75 7.16
CA SER A 334 27.25 -2.42 8.46
C SER A 334 26.70 -1.11 9.03
N GLU A 335 26.48 -0.11 8.17
CA GLU A 335 25.89 1.19 8.55
C GLU A 335 24.43 1.05 9.01
N LEU A 336 23.68 0.08 8.46
CA LEU A 336 22.28 -0.16 8.84
C LEU A 336 22.10 -0.94 10.15
N VAL A 337 23.12 -1.67 10.64
CA VAL A 337 23.00 -2.55 11.82
C VAL A 337 22.32 -1.92 13.05
N PRO A 338 22.56 -0.64 13.41
CA PRO A 338 21.87 -0.03 14.56
C PRO A 338 20.35 -0.05 14.45
N TYR A 339 19.82 0.05 13.23
CA TYR A 339 18.39 0.17 12.90
C TYR A 339 17.78 -1.15 12.42
N GLU A 340 18.61 -2.12 12.01
CA GLU A 340 18.15 -3.38 11.45
C GLU A 340 17.26 -4.20 12.40
N PRO A 341 16.08 -4.64 11.92
CA PRO A 341 15.26 -5.59 12.66
C PRO A 341 15.96 -6.93 12.91
N VAL A 342 15.63 -7.54 14.06
CA VAL A 342 16.22 -8.80 14.56
C VAL A 342 16.20 -9.92 13.51
N LEU A 343 15.08 -10.07 12.79
CA LEU A 343 14.91 -11.10 11.77
C LEU A 343 15.96 -10.99 10.66
N PHE A 344 16.20 -9.77 10.17
CA PHE A 344 17.13 -9.55 9.06
C PHE A 344 18.58 -9.71 9.50
N LEU A 345 18.95 -9.28 10.71
CA LEU A 345 20.27 -9.56 11.30
C LEU A 345 20.55 -11.06 11.37
N LYS A 346 19.57 -11.87 11.83
CA LYS A 346 19.69 -13.33 11.86
C LYS A 346 19.84 -13.90 10.45
N ILE A 347 19.05 -13.43 9.49
CA ILE A 347 19.17 -13.85 8.09
C ILE A 347 20.57 -13.59 7.57
N HIS A 348 21.10 -12.38 7.72
CA HIS A 348 22.39 -12.01 7.16
C HIS A 348 23.54 -12.82 7.78
N VAL A 349 23.48 -13.12 9.08
CA VAL A 349 24.47 -13.97 9.77
C VAL A 349 24.43 -15.42 9.27
N ASN A 350 23.26 -15.95 8.92
CA ASN A 350 23.08 -17.36 8.58
C ASN A 350 23.06 -17.65 7.07
N LYS A 351 22.78 -16.66 6.23
CA LYS A 351 22.60 -16.79 4.78
C LYS A 351 23.58 -15.92 4.02
N VAL A 352 24.84 -16.00 4.40
CA VAL A 352 25.93 -15.22 3.79
C VAL A 352 26.05 -15.53 2.29
N PRO A 353 25.89 -14.53 1.39
CA PRO A 353 26.09 -14.74 -0.04
C PRO A 353 27.54 -15.10 -0.40
N SER A 354 27.73 -15.67 -1.60
CA SER A 354 29.04 -16.13 -2.06
C SER A 354 30.02 -14.96 -2.20
N ALA A 355 31.01 -14.92 -1.30
CA ALA A 355 32.00 -13.84 -1.24
C ALA A 355 33.09 -14.01 -2.32
N PRO A 356 33.42 -12.94 -3.08
CA PRO A 356 34.60 -12.92 -3.95
C PRO A 356 35.90 -13.11 -3.16
N ALA A 357 36.98 -13.47 -3.85
CA ALA A 357 38.31 -13.54 -3.26
C ALA A 357 38.65 -12.22 -2.54
N ASN A 358 39.28 -12.34 -1.36
CA ASN A 358 39.68 -11.24 -0.48
C ASN A 358 38.53 -10.46 0.20
N CYS A 359 37.28 -10.92 0.14
CA CYS A 359 36.16 -10.28 0.86
C CYS A 359 35.85 -10.92 2.23
N HIS A 360 36.55 -11.99 2.62
CA HIS A 360 36.24 -12.73 3.85
C HIS A 360 36.34 -11.89 5.12
N SER A 361 37.25 -10.92 5.18
CA SER A 361 37.36 -9.99 6.31
C SER A 361 36.12 -9.12 6.44
N ALA A 362 35.65 -8.49 5.35
CA ALA A 362 34.45 -7.65 5.35
C ALA A 362 33.21 -8.44 5.83
N VAL A 363 33.08 -9.71 5.41
CA VAL A 363 32.02 -10.59 5.89
C VAL A 363 32.16 -10.89 7.39
N ALA A 364 33.37 -11.18 7.86
CA ALA A 364 33.64 -11.50 9.26
C ALA A 364 33.41 -10.29 10.18
N ASP A 365 33.81 -9.11 9.75
CA ASP A 365 33.64 -7.84 10.47
C ASP A 365 32.15 -7.53 10.62
N TYR A 366 31.39 -7.60 9.51
CA TYR A 366 29.94 -7.45 9.53
C TYR A 366 29.26 -8.50 10.41
N ALA A 367 29.63 -9.77 10.29
CA ALA A 367 29.05 -10.84 11.09
C ALA A 367 29.31 -10.63 12.59
N THR A 368 30.46 -10.08 12.96
CA THR A 368 30.79 -9.71 14.35
C THR A 368 29.89 -8.57 14.83
N LEU A 369 29.71 -7.54 14.01
CA LEU A 369 28.84 -6.40 14.33
C LEU A 369 27.37 -6.84 14.50
N ALA A 370 26.83 -7.61 13.57
CA ALA A 370 25.46 -8.12 13.62
C ALA A 370 25.22 -9.04 14.83
N LYS A 371 26.16 -9.93 15.16
CA LYS A 371 26.08 -10.80 16.34
C LYS A 371 26.14 -10.00 17.64
N THR A 372 26.97 -8.96 17.69
CA THR A 372 27.06 -8.06 18.85
C THR A 372 25.73 -7.34 19.04
N ARG A 373 25.15 -6.79 17.98
CA ARG A 373 23.84 -6.16 18.03
C ARG A 373 22.73 -7.11 18.49
N LEU A 374 22.71 -8.35 17.99
CA LEU A 374 21.77 -9.37 18.45
C LEU A 374 21.93 -9.66 19.95
N ALA A 375 23.17 -9.73 20.45
CA ALA A 375 23.44 -9.93 21.86
C ALA A 375 22.95 -8.74 22.71
N ASP A 376 23.16 -7.50 22.27
CA ASP A 376 22.67 -6.29 22.94
C ASP A 376 21.13 -6.27 23.02
N LEU A 377 20.45 -6.79 21.99
CA LEU A 377 18.99 -6.96 21.96
C LEU A 377 18.50 -8.22 22.71
N ASN A 378 19.39 -8.94 23.41
CA ASN A 378 19.13 -10.21 24.10
C ASN A 378 18.60 -11.34 23.20
N GLN A 379 18.86 -11.29 21.90
CA GLN A 379 18.41 -12.27 20.89
C GLN A 379 19.46 -13.35 20.62
N THR A 380 19.02 -14.50 20.10
CA THR A 380 19.93 -15.56 19.61
C THR A 380 20.35 -15.29 18.16
N THR A 381 21.39 -16.00 17.70
CA THR A 381 21.81 -15.96 16.29
C THR A 381 21.06 -16.96 15.42
N ASP A 382 20.29 -17.87 16.01
CA ASP A 382 19.52 -18.87 15.28
C ASP A 382 18.46 -18.21 14.39
N TYR A 383 18.55 -18.44 13.08
CA TYR A 383 17.54 -17.99 12.13
C TYR A 383 16.41 -19.00 11.93
N VAL A 384 16.71 -20.29 11.96
CA VAL A 384 15.74 -21.33 11.61
C VAL A 384 15.15 -21.97 12.88
N GLY A 385 13.85 -22.26 12.83
CA GLY A 385 13.10 -22.93 13.91
C GLY A 385 13.57 -24.37 14.21
N LEU A 386 12.77 -25.12 14.95
CA LEU A 386 13.00 -26.54 15.23
C LEU A 386 13.02 -27.34 13.93
N PHE A 387 12.05 -27.12 13.04
CA PHE A 387 11.82 -27.99 11.88
C PHE A 387 12.54 -27.57 10.60
N GLY A 388 13.41 -26.56 10.64
CA GLY A 388 14.11 -26.15 9.43
C GLY A 388 13.31 -25.23 8.49
N GLU A 389 12.06 -24.91 8.84
CA GLU A 389 11.13 -24.17 7.98
C GLU A 389 11.30 -22.65 8.13
N TYR A 390 11.13 -21.93 7.01
CA TYR A 390 11.13 -20.47 6.98
C TYR A 390 9.70 -19.97 7.08
N THR A 391 9.42 -19.11 8.05
CA THR A 391 8.13 -18.43 8.21
C THR A 391 8.26 -16.93 7.94
N THR A 392 7.13 -16.28 7.65
CA THR A 392 7.06 -14.86 7.30
C THR A 392 7.47 -13.96 8.46
N THR A 393 7.07 -14.35 9.67
CA THR A 393 7.48 -13.69 10.91
C THR A 393 8.13 -14.69 11.87
N GLU A 394 8.96 -14.19 12.80
CA GLU A 394 9.54 -15.03 13.85
C GLU A 394 8.47 -15.62 14.77
N GLN A 395 7.39 -14.87 15.04
CA GLN A 395 6.33 -15.31 15.95
C GLN A 395 5.54 -16.48 15.37
N GLU A 396 5.09 -16.38 14.11
CA GLU A 396 4.40 -17.48 13.42
C GLU A 396 5.27 -18.75 13.36
N GLY A 397 6.58 -18.60 13.19
CA GLY A 397 7.52 -19.72 13.18
C GLY A 397 7.60 -20.43 14.52
N ARG A 398 7.68 -19.67 15.61
CA ARG A 398 7.72 -20.21 16.98
C ARG A 398 6.40 -20.91 17.33
N GLU A 399 5.26 -20.30 16.98
CA GLU A 399 3.93 -20.87 17.21
C GLU A 399 3.73 -22.16 16.41
N ALA A 400 4.14 -22.19 15.14
CA ALA A 400 4.04 -23.37 14.29
C ALA A 400 4.93 -24.52 14.79
N ASP A 401 6.15 -24.21 15.25
CA ASP A 401 7.05 -25.19 15.87
C ASP A 401 6.41 -25.82 17.12
N VAL A 402 5.87 -25.00 18.03
CA VAL A 402 5.18 -25.48 19.23
C VAL A 402 3.96 -26.32 18.87
N ALA A 403 3.10 -25.83 17.98
CA ALA A 403 1.89 -26.53 17.56
C ALA A 403 2.19 -27.92 16.97
N LYS A 404 3.23 -28.04 16.12
CA LYS A 404 3.64 -29.34 15.56
C LYS A 404 4.13 -30.31 16.63
N VAL A 405 4.91 -29.83 17.59
CA VAL A 405 5.42 -30.64 18.70
C VAL A 405 4.27 -31.12 19.59
N ILE A 406 3.33 -30.24 19.92
CA ILE A 406 2.14 -30.58 20.72
C ILE A 406 1.26 -31.59 19.99
N ALA A 407 0.96 -31.37 18.71
CA ALA A 407 0.16 -32.28 17.91
C ALA A 407 0.79 -33.68 17.83
N HIS A 408 2.11 -33.76 17.65
CA HIS A 408 2.83 -35.03 17.67
C HIS A 408 2.72 -35.71 19.04
N PHE A 409 2.98 -34.97 20.13
CA PHE A 409 2.90 -35.52 21.48
C PHE A 409 1.50 -35.98 21.84
N HIS A 410 0.46 -35.26 21.44
CA HIS A 410 -0.92 -35.66 21.67
C HIS A 410 -1.23 -37.03 21.03
N GLN A 411 -0.72 -37.26 19.81
CA GLN A 411 -0.91 -38.51 19.07
C GLN A 411 -0.06 -39.68 19.59
N THR A 412 1.21 -39.43 19.96
CA THR A 412 2.18 -40.51 20.25
C THR A 412 2.50 -40.67 21.73
N LYS A 413 2.20 -39.65 22.54
CA LYS A 413 2.68 -39.47 23.92
C LYS A 413 4.21 -39.56 24.06
N GLN A 414 4.94 -39.30 22.98
CA GLN A 414 6.41 -39.28 22.92
C GLN A 414 6.92 -37.87 22.59
N ILE A 415 8.03 -37.48 23.22
CA ILE A 415 8.72 -36.23 22.90
C ILE A 415 9.48 -36.44 21.59
N MET A 416 9.28 -35.55 20.61
CA MET A 416 10.03 -35.60 19.36
C MET A 416 11.53 -35.48 19.60
N ASN A 417 12.33 -36.32 18.93
CA ASN A 417 13.79 -36.30 19.05
C ASN A 417 14.38 -34.91 18.76
N ILE A 418 13.82 -34.17 17.80
CA ILE A 418 14.29 -32.83 17.43
C ILE A 418 14.23 -31.83 18.60
N VAL A 419 13.25 -31.99 19.51
CA VAL A 419 13.13 -31.16 20.72
C VAL A 419 14.21 -31.55 21.74
N LEU A 420 14.46 -32.85 21.89
CA LEU A 420 15.53 -33.35 22.77
C LEU A 420 16.91 -32.94 22.25
N GLU A 421 17.15 -33.03 20.94
CA GLU A 421 18.36 -32.58 20.27
C GLU A 421 18.56 -31.08 20.44
N ALA A 422 17.52 -30.27 20.20
CA ALA A 422 17.59 -28.82 20.41
C ALA A 422 17.94 -28.46 21.86
N SER A 423 17.39 -29.18 22.85
CA SER A 423 17.71 -28.96 24.27
C SER A 423 19.18 -29.20 24.63
N VAL A 424 19.90 -30.00 23.84
CA VAL A 424 21.31 -30.35 24.07
C VAL A 424 22.23 -29.54 23.18
N PHE A 425 21.97 -29.52 21.87
CA PHE A 425 22.87 -28.95 20.86
C PHE A 425 22.59 -27.49 20.55
N ARG A 426 21.36 -27.00 20.83
CA ARG A 426 20.92 -25.61 20.56
C ARG A 426 20.36 -24.97 21.83
N ARG A 427 21.03 -25.16 22.96
CA ARG A 427 20.52 -24.82 24.30
C ARG A 427 19.99 -23.39 24.41
N GLN A 428 20.69 -22.40 23.86
CA GLN A 428 20.23 -21.00 23.89
C GLN A 428 18.92 -20.79 23.13
N PHE A 429 18.79 -21.37 21.94
CA PHE A 429 17.54 -21.34 21.17
C PHE A 429 16.43 -22.08 21.93
N TYR A 430 16.71 -23.28 22.45
CA TYR A 430 15.74 -24.06 23.19
C TYR A 430 15.19 -23.30 24.41
N GLU A 431 16.07 -22.73 25.24
CA GLU A 431 15.67 -22.03 26.46
C GLU A 431 15.03 -20.67 26.18
N LYS A 432 15.61 -19.86 25.26
CA LYS A 432 15.14 -18.47 25.04
C LYS A 432 13.99 -18.37 24.04
N VAL A 433 13.88 -19.30 23.08
CA VAL A 433 12.91 -19.23 21.99
C VAL A 433 11.81 -20.27 22.20
N PHE A 434 12.15 -21.56 22.13
CA PHE A 434 11.15 -22.62 22.15
C PHE A 434 10.41 -22.72 23.50
N LEU A 435 11.15 -22.78 24.62
CA LEU A 435 10.52 -22.85 25.95
C LEU A 435 9.72 -21.59 26.27
N THR A 436 10.23 -20.41 25.91
CA THR A 436 9.50 -19.16 26.13
C THR A 436 8.16 -19.16 25.40
N GLU A 437 8.10 -19.66 24.16
CA GLU A 437 6.85 -19.77 23.40
C GLU A 437 5.91 -20.84 23.98
N LEU A 438 6.45 -22.04 24.23
CA LEU A 438 5.69 -23.18 24.76
C LEU A 438 5.00 -22.83 26.09
N LEU A 439 5.70 -22.10 26.97
CA LEU A 439 5.20 -21.74 28.29
C LEU A 439 4.20 -20.57 28.28
N LYS A 440 3.78 -20.04 27.13
CA LYS A 440 2.71 -19.02 27.06
C LYS A 440 1.31 -19.63 27.20
N SER A 441 1.11 -20.87 26.74
CA SER A 441 -0.20 -21.53 26.79
C SER A 441 -0.35 -22.45 28.02
N LYS A 442 -1.61 -22.67 28.39
CA LYS A 442 -2.05 -23.54 29.49
C LYS A 442 -3.19 -24.47 29.08
N ASP A 443 -3.46 -24.59 27.77
CA ASP A 443 -4.39 -25.62 27.34
C ASP A 443 -3.92 -27.01 27.80
N LEU A 444 -4.87 -27.94 27.90
CA LEU A 444 -4.62 -29.25 28.48
C LEU A 444 -3.47 -29.99 27.77
N GLU A 445 -3.41 -29.87 26.44
CA GLU A 445 -2.40 -30.53 25.61
C GLU A 445 -0.99 -29.95 25.87
N HIS A 446 -0.88 -28.63 26.01
CA HIS A 446 0.37 -27.96 26.38
C HIS A 446 0.79 -28.32 27.80
N ALA A 447 -0.15 -28.31 28.76
CA ALA A 447 0.14 -28.65 30.15
C ALA A 447 0.71 -30.07 30.30
N GLU A 448 0.07 -31.07 29.66
CA GLU A 448 0.57 -32.46 29.66
C GLU A 448 1.99 -32.56 29.08
N PHE A 449 2.26 -31.85 27.97
CA PHE A 449 3.58 -31.87 27.35
C PHE A 449 4.65 -31.16 28.21
N ILE A 450 4.29 -30.02 28.81
CA ILE A 450 5.18 -29.25 29.72
C ILE A 450 5.54 -30.09 30.94
N GLU A 451 4.57 -30.76 31.57
CA GLU A 451 4.82 -31.67 32.69
C GLU A 451 5.73 -32.83 32.28
N LYS A 452 5.50 -33.39 31.09
CA LYS A 452 6.37 -34.46 30.56
C LYS A 452 7.80 -33.96 30.36
N LEU A 453 8.01 -32.81 29.73
CA LEU A 453 9.32 -32.21 29.55
C LEU A 453 10.01 -31.87 30.87
N TYR A 454 9.26 -31.39 31.87
CA TYR A 454 9.80 -31.15 33.20
C TYR A 454 10.26 -32.45 33.88
N SER A 455 9.46 -33.52 33.79
CA SER A 455 9.79 -34.83 34.39
C SER A 455 11.09 -35.44 33.84
N VAL A 456 11.45 -35.14 32.60
CA VAL A 456 12.70 -35.58 31.96
C VAL A 456 13.84 -34.57 32.09
N GLY A 457 13.69 -33.57 32.96
CA GLY A 457 14.72 -32.57 33.26
C GLY A 457 15.01 -31.60 32.11
N LYS A 458 14.06 -31.44 31.17
CA LYS A 458 14.22 -30.55 30.02
C LYS A 458 13.68 -29.14 30.25
N ILE A 459 12.97 -28.90 31.35
CA ILE A 459 12.57 -27.55 31.78
C ILE A 459 13.29 -27.21 33.09
N PRO A 460 14.05 -26.11 33.17
CA PRO A 460 14.62 -25.63 34.43
C PRO A 460 13.53 -25.37 35.48
N HIS A 461 13.76 -25.82 36.72
CA HIS A 461 12.78 -25.69 37.82
C HIS A 461 12.24 -24.26 37.98
N GLY A 462 13.10 -23.24 37.88
CA GLY A 462 12.68 -21.84 38.02
C GLY A 462 11.69 -21.37 36.93
N LEU A 463 11.80 -21.88 35.70
CA LEU A 463 10.85 -21.57 34.63
C LEU A 463 9.53 -22.30 34.83
N TYR A 464 9.60 -23.58 35.22
CA TYR A 464 8.42 -24.39 35.50
C TYR A 464 7.60 -23.83 36.67
N SER A 465 8.25 -23.48 37.80
CA SER A 465 7.56 -22.88 38.94
C SER A 465 6.92 -21.54 38.60
N LYS A 466 7.61 -20.70 37.80
CA LYS A 466 7.05 -19.43 37.33
C LYS A 466 5.80 -19.64 36.45
N TRP A 467 5.84 -20.60 35.53
CA TRP A 467 4.69 -20.95 34.69
C TRP A 467 3.51 -21.47 35.50
N GLN A 468 3.76 -22.32 36.51
CA GLN A 468 2.73 -22.79 37.43
C GLN A 468 2.08 -21.61 38.17
N HIS A 469 2.88 -20.72 38.76
CA HIS A 469 2.42 -19.58 39.55
C HIS A 469 1.64 -18.52 38.75
N LEU A 470 2.09 -18.16 37.54
CA LEU A 470 1.45 -17.13 36.71
C LEU A 470 0.02 -17.48 36.26
N HIS A 471 -0.35 -18.75 36.40
CA HIS A 471 -1.59 -19.28 35.87
C HIS A 471 -2.25 -20.24 36.88
N SER A 472 -1.92 -20.09 38.17
CA SER A 472 -2.68 -20.62 39.32
C SER A 472 -3.81 -19.65 39.63
#